data_AF-A0A1B7MS53-F1
#
_entry.id   AF-A0A1B7MS53-F1
#
_cell.length_a   1.000
_cell.length_b   1.000
_cell.length_c   1.000
_cell.angle_alpha   90.00
_cell.angle_beta   90.00
_cell.angle_gamma   90.00
#
_symmetry.space_group_name_H-M   'P 1'
#
loop_
_entity.id
_entity.type
_entity.pdbx_description
1 polymer ?
#
loop_
_entity_poly.entity_id
_entity_poly.type
_entity_poly.pdbx_seq_one_letter_code
_entity_poly.pdbx_strand_id
1 'polypeptide(L)'
;MCLLHWVIASRINLPKFPEAWGAPPEEVAGAGEGLFSVLYSDVGEEFYRSAGPGGEGGGWEKRGAVSTIWEVGAEEGDDEGWTWLMQDQLSGLWDRDADRIRKELTSMPMNDASYEVKRPEAFATYLPTNGVCAFNIPRLTYASNFSMAEGFWGVQSSSDPDTYASWSFYVRPPPAVLIVTRLCASEETFSGLIAKIKQAARRCGVGKVEIWNLRAGLRNIAEKTGGHTSVRNKLLPQIAWYGPGATGNVEWVYNEKSALLYRKTAHWC
;
A
#
# COMPACT_ATOMS: atom_id res chain seq x y z
N MET A 1 19.62 -8.11 7.75
CA MET A 1 18.30 -7.48 7.98
C MET A 1 17.62 -7.98 9.26
N CYS A 2 18.10 -9.05 9.88
CA CYS A 2 17.54 -9.61 11.12
C CYS A 2 17.45 -8.60 12.29
N LEU A 3 18.43 -7.71 12.41
CA LEU A 3 18.45 -6.67 13.46
C LEU A 3 17.32 -5.64 13.34
N LEU A 4 16.71 -5.48 12.16
CA LEU A 4 15.65 -4.49 11.97
C LEU A 4 14.38 -4.86 12.77
N HIS A 5 14.11 -6.15 12.98
CA HIS A 5 13.04 -6.61 13.87
C HIS A 5 13.17 -6.04 15.29
N TRP A 6 14.40 -5.94 15.78
CA TRP A 6 14.73 -5.46 17.12
C TRP A 6 14.59 -3.94 17.29
N VAL A 7 14.47 -3.21 16.19
CA VAL A 7 14.22 -1.76 16.18
C VAL A 7 12.73 -1.46 16.00
N ILE A 8 11.99 -2.33 15.30
CA ILE A 8 10.58 -2.07 14.95
C ILE A 8 9.61 -2.70 15.95
N ALA A 9 9.82 -3.97 16.32
CA ALA A 9 8.88 -4.72 17.13
C ALA A 9 8.98 -4.35 18.62
N SER A 10 7.92 -4.62 19.37
CA SER A 10 8.03 -4.64 20.84
C SER A 10 8.95 -5.78 21.28
N ARG A 11 9.93 -5.50 22.15
CA ARG A 11 10.90 -6.52 22.60
C ARG A 11 10.25 -7.71 23.31
N ILE A 12 9.12 -7.48 23.97
CA ILE A 12 8.38 -8.52 24.68
C ILE A 12 7.83 -9.60 23.75
N ASN A 13 7.68 -9.27 22.46
CA ASN A 13 7.17 -10.18 21.43
C ASN A 13 8.29 -10.84 20.61
N LEU A 14 9.56 -10.52 20.89
CA LEU A 14 10.70 -11.11 20.19
C LEU A 14 11.24 -12.32 20.96
N PRO A 15 11.84 -13.31 20.26
CA PRO A 15 12.58 -14.38 20.92
C PRO A 15 13.77 -13.81 21.71
N LYS A 16 14.48 -14.66 22.47
CA LYS A 16 15.75 -14.24 23.11
C LYS A 16 16.75 -13.75 22.05
N PHE A 17 17.45 -12.65 22.33
CA PHE A 17 18.46 -12.12 21.42
C PHE A 17 19.59 -13.16 21.21
N PRO A 18 19.98 -13.45 19.95
CA PRO A 18 21.05 -14.42 19.71
C PRO A 18 22.38 -13.97 20.34
N GLU A 19 22.91 -14.76 21.26
CA GLU A 19 24.14 -14.42 22.00
C GLU A 19 25.34 -14.21 21.05
N ALA A 20 25.41 -14.96 19.95
CA ALA A 20 26.44 -14.84 18.93
C ALA A 20 26.47 -13.47 18.21
N TRP A 21 25.39 -12.67 18.32
CA TRP A 21 25.30 -11.34 17.70
C TRP A 21 25.72 -10.21 18.64
N GLY A 22 26.09 -10.53 19.89
CA GLY A 22 26.48 -9.55 20.90
C GLY A 22 25.28 -8.95 21.63
N ALA A 23 25.21 -7.63 21.70
CA ALA A 23 24.12 -6.91 22.34
C ALA A 23 23.01 -6.55 21.33
N PRO A 24 21.73 -6.56 21.74
CA PRO A 24 20.66 -6.04 20.89
C PRO A 24 20.87 -4.55 20.60
N PRO A 25 20.38 -4.04 19.46
CA PRO A 25 20.36 -2.61 19.18
C PRO A 25 19.73 -1.81 20.32
N GLU A 26 20.13 -0.56 20.54
CA GLU A 26 19.47 0.31 21.53
C GLU A 26 18.02 0.62 21.11
N GLU A 27 17.15 0.84 22.09
CA GLU A 27 15.79 1.31 21.82
C GLU A 27 15.83 2.75 21.33
N VAL A 28 15.10 3.02 20.24
CA VAL A 28 15.02 4.36 19.65
C VAL A 28 13.67 4.95 20.01
N ALA A 29 13.67 6.12 20.64
CA ALA A 29 12.44 6.83 20.97
C ALA A 29 11.58 7.08 19.71
N GLY A 30 10.30 6.67 19.75
CA GLY A 30 9.38 6.77 18.62
C GLY A 30 9.51 5.64 17.58
N ALA A 31 10.39 4.67 17.82
CA ALA A 31 10.38 3.34 17.20
C ALA A 31 10.22 2.28 18.32
N GLY A 32 10.15 1.01 17.94
CA GLY A 32 9.67 -0.05 18.82
C GLY A 32 8.14 -0.07 18.91
N GLU A 33 7.57 -1.13 19.47
CA GLU A 33 6.12 -1.33 19.64
C GLU A 33 5.30 -1.58 18.36
N GLY A 34 5.95 -1.81 17.22
CA GLY A 34 5.26 -2.29 16.02
C GLY A 34 4.65 -3.68 16.27
N LEU A 35 3.38 -3.86 15.89
CA LEU A 35 2.70 -5.17 15.86
C LEU A 35 2.99 -5.95 14.57
N PHE A 36 3.37 -5.23 13.52
CA PHE A 36 3.83 -5.81 12.27
C PHE A 36 4.70 -4.79 11.53
N SER A 37 5.46 -5.26 10.56
CA SER A 37 6.13 -4.39 9.60
C SER A 37 6.01 -4.95 8.21
N VAL A 38 6.13 -4.08 7.21
CA VAL A 38 6.18 -4.51 5.81
C VAL A 38 7.49 -4.10 5.17
N LEU A 39 7.82 -4.73 4.05
CA LEU A 39 8.85 -4.27 3.12
C LEU A 39 8.46 -4.66 1.69
N TYR A 40 9.16 -4.07 0.72
CA TYR A 40 8.98 -4.39 -0.69
C TYR A 40 10.30 -4.93 -1.23
N SER A 41 10.33 -6.22 -1.56
CA SER A 41 11.56 -6.91 -1.97
C SER A 41 11.76 -6.88 -3.48
N ASP A 42 12.93 -6.40 -3.91
CA ASP A 42 13.44 -6.55 -5.28
C ASP A 42 14.47 -7.68 -5.42
N VAL A 43 14.79 -8.40 -4.34
CA VAL A 43 15.77 -9.50 -4.30
C VAL A 43 15.10 -10.88 -4.20
N GLY A 44 13.78 -10.94 -4.38
CA GLY A 44 12.99 -12.16 -4.30
C GLY A 44 12.34 -12.41 -2.95
N GLU A 45 11.61 -13.53 -2.82
CA GLU A 45 10.83 -13.83 -1.62
C GLU A 45 11.64 -14.44 -0.47
N GLU A 46 12.75 -15.11 -0.79
CA GLU A 46 13.48 -15.94 0.16
C GLU A 46 14.36 -15.17 1.13
N PHE A 47 15.07 -14.16 0.63
CA PHE A 47 16.10 -13.45 1.39
C PHE A 47 15.55 -12.87 2.69
N TYR A 48 14.47 -12.09 2.62
CA TYR A 48 13.86 -11.48 3.80
C TYR A 48 13.03 -12.45 4.62
N ARG A 49 12.50 -13.52 4.02
CA ARG A 49 11.82 -14.60 4.76
C ARG A 49 12.77 -15.32 5.72
N SER A 50 14.01 -15.53 5.29
CA SER A 50 15.06 -16.10 6.16
C SER A 50 15.60 -15.13 7.22
N ALA A 51 15.36 -13.83 7.06
CA ALA A 51 15.98 -12.78 7.86
C ALA A 51 15.19 -12.44 9.15
N GLY A 52 14.70 -13.44 9.88
CA GLY A 52 13.91 -13.22 11.10
C GLY A 52 14.73 -12.86 12.34
N PRO A 53 14.06 -12.57 13.46
CA PRO A 53 14.69 -12.03 14.67
C PRO A 53 15.68 -12.99 15.35
N GLY A 54 15.53 -14.30 15.15
CA GLY A 54 16.43 -15.33 15.65
C GLY A 54 17.55 -15.74 14.69
N GLY A 55 17.56 -15.23 13.45
CA GLY A 55 18.58 -15.56 12.45
C GLY A 55 18.24 -16.70 11.49
N GLU A 56 17.17 -17.45 11.76
CA GLU A 56 16.69 -18.53 10.91
C GLU A 56 15.17 -18.47 10.75
N GLY A 57 14.70 -18.25 9.51
CA GLY A 57 13.27 -18.17 9.21
C GLY A 57 12.54 -17.04 9.97
N GLY A 58 11.20 -17.02 9.92
CA GLY A 58 10.38 -16.08 10.71
C GLY A 58 10.55 -14.60 10.36
N GLY A 59 11.11 -14.28 9.18
CA GLY A 59 11.25 -12.91 8.68
C GLY A 59 10.00 -12.42 7.98
N TRP A 60 10.18 -11.66 6.90
CA TRP A 60 9.06 -11.11 6.12
C TRP A 60 8.56 -12.12 5.07
N GLU A 61 7.25 -12.38 5.06
CA GLU A 61 6.59 -13.28 4.13
C GLU A 61 5.80 -12.53 3.07
N LYS A 62 5.88 -12.98 1.82
CA LYS A 62 5.14 -12.40 0.68
C LYS A 62 3.62 -12.45 0.91
N ARG A 63 2.94 -11.34 0.62
CA ARG A 63 1.46 -11.22 0.63
C ARG A 63 0.99 -10.26 -0.45
N GLY A 64 0.00 -10.62 -1.26
CA GLY A 64 -0.66 -9.69 -2.17
C GLY A 64 0.24 -9.19 -3.31
N ALA A 65 1.16 -10.02 -3.80
CA ALA A 65 2.06 -9.70 -4.92
C ALA A 65 1.36 -9.72 -6.28
N VAL A 66 0.14 -9.17 -6.35
CA VAL A 66 -0.69 -9.08 -7.56
C VAL A 66 -0.78 -7.62 -7.97
N SER A 67 -0.88 -7.40 -9.28
CA SER A 67 -1.07 -6.08 -9.86
C SER A 67 -2.09 -6.13 -10.98
N THR A 68 -2.95 -5.14 -11.03
CA THR A 68 -3.88 -4.92 -12.12
C THR A 68 -3.47 -3.66 -12.86
N ILE A 69 -3.28 -3.79 -14.17
CA ILE A 69 -2.67 -2.78 -15.02
C ILE A 69 -3.62 -2.39 -16.13
N TRP A 70 -3.71 -1.09 -16.43
CA TRP A 70 -4.40 -0.58 -17.60
C TRP A 70 -3.44 0.23 -18.47
N GLU A 71 -3.54 0.01 -19.78
CA GLU A 71 -2.98 0.93 -20.77
C GLU A 71 -3.91 2.15 -20.92
N VAL A 72 -3.31 3.34 -20.97
CA VAL A 72 -4.00 4.60 -21.10
C VAL A 72 -4.21 4.88 -22.58
N GLY A 73 -5.43 4.66 -23.05
CA GLY A 73 -5.84 4.96 -24.43
C GLY A 73 -6.04 6.46 -24.69
N ALA A 74 -6.46 6.80 -25.91
CA ALA A 74 -6.64 8.18 -26.36
C ALA A 74 -8.02 8.79 -26.03
N GLU A 75 -8.97 8.02 -25.50
CA GLU A 75 -10.36 8.47 -25.28
C GLU A 75 -10.48 9.65 -24.33
N GLU A 76 -10.99 10.78 -24.80
CA GLU A 76 -11.25 11.93 -23.94
C GLU A 76 -12.36 11.63 -22.92
N GLY A 77 -12.15 12.07 -21.69
CA GLY A 77 -13.16 12.02 -20.63
C GLY A 77 -13.56 13.43 -20.24
N ASP A 78 -14.84 13.63 -19.92
CA ASP A 78 -15.30 14.84 -19.24
C ASP A 78 -14.90 14.84 -17.76
N ASP A 79 -15.30 15.86 -17.01
CA ASP A 79 -15.18 15.93 -15.55
C ASP A 79 -16.53 15.83 -14.84
N GLU A 80 -17.60 15.52 -15.57
CA GLU A 80 -18.97 15.57 -15.06
C GLU A 80 -19.17 14.52 -13.95
N GLY A 81 -19.71 14.96 -12.82
CA GLY A 81 -19.99 14.09 -11.67
C GLY A 81 -18.78 13.72 -10.81
N TRP A 82 -17.61 14.34 -11.01
CA TRP A 82 -16.40 14.06 -10.24
C TRP A 82 -15.76 15.33 -9.69
N THR A 83 -15.19 15.21 -8.50
CA THR A 83 -14.41 16.26 -7.85
C THR A 83 -12.95 15.84 -7.82
N TRP A 84 -12.10 16.59 -8.52
CA TRP A 84 -10.66 16.42 -8.50
C TRP A 84 -10.06 16.99 -7.21
N LEU A 85 -9.13 16.25 -6.60
CA LEU A 85 -8.60 16.56 -5.28
C LEU A 85 -7.13 16.98 -5.37
N MET A 86 -6.83 18.15 -4.79
CA MET A 86 -5.47 18.62 -4.54
C MET A 86 -4.89 17.97 -3.28
N GLN A 87 -3.59 18.15 -3.07
CA GLN A 87 -2.86 17.50 -1.97
C GLN A 87 -3.42 17.83 -0.58
N ASP A 88 -3.84 19.07 -0.34
CA ASP A 88 -4.42 19.53 0.93
C ASP A 88 -5.79 18.89 1.20
N GLN A 89 -6.60 18.67 0.16
CA GLN A 89 -7.91 18.04 0.23
C GLN A 89 -7.85 16.52 0.51
N LEU A 90 -6.73 15.86 0.20
CA LEU A 90 -6.58 14.41 0.43
C LEU A 90 -6.56 14.02 1.91
N SER A 91 -6.14 14.92 2.80
CA SER A 91 -6.12 14.67 4.25
C SER A 91 -7.48 14.23 4.78
N GLY A 92 -8.53 15.01 4.50
CA GLY A 92 -9.89 14.69 4.93
C GLY A 92 -10.47 13.44 4.27
N LEU A 93 -10.01 13.09 3.05
CA LEU A 93 -10.38 11.82 2.41
C LEU A 93 -9.75 10.63 3.15
N TRP A 94 -8.45 10.71 3.46
CA TRP A 94 -7.74 9.64 4.17
C TRP A 94 -8.25 9.45 5.60
N ASP A 95 -8.65 10.50 6.29
CA ASP A 95 -9.26 10.38 7.61
C ASP A 95 -10.57 9.58 7.56
N ARG A 96 -11.45 9.89 6.59
CA ARG A 96 -12.69 9.12 6.38
C ARG A 96 -12.42 7.67 5.97
N ASP A 97 -11.45 7.45 5.08
CA ASP A 97 -11.04 6.10 4.68
C ASP A 97 -10.53 5.30 5.88
N ALA A 98 -9.71 5.90 6.74
CA ALA A 98 -9.22 5.24 7.95
C ALA A 98 -10.36 4.82 8.90
N ASP A 99 -11.36 5.67 9.08
CA ASP A 99 -12.54 5.32 9.87
C ASP A 99 -13.36 4.19 9.25
N ARG A 100 -13.49 4.18 7.92
CA ARG A 100 -14.15 3.09 7.20
C ARG A 100 -13.38 1.78 7.36
N ILE A 101 -12.06 1.78 7.11
CA ILE A 101 -11.20 0.60 7.26
C ILE A 101 -11.31 0.02 8.67
N ARG A 102 -11.30 0.87 9.71
CA ARG A 102 -11.48 0.40 11.10
C ARG A 102 -12.81 -0.33 11.30
N LYS A 103 -13.91 0.22 10.78
CA LYS A 103 -15.23 -0.42 10.86
C LYS A 103 -15.26 -1.73 10.07
N GLU A 104 -14.76 -1.72 8.85
CA GLU A 104 -14.71 -2.89 7.97
C GLU A 104 -13.92 -4.03 8.62
N LEU A 105 -12.71 -3.75 9.14
CA LEU A 105 -11.86 -4.70 9.87
C LEU A 105 -12.60 -5.42 11.01
N THR A 106 -13.42 -4.70 11.79
CA THR A 106 -14.18 -5.32 12.89
C THR A 106 -15.29 -6.25 12.43
N SER A 107 -15.72 -6.13 11.17
CA SER A 107 -16.78 -6.92 10.57
C SER A 107 -16.27 -7.99 9.59
N MET A 108 -14.95 -8.08 9.38
CA MET A 108 -14.40 -9.02 8.39
C MET A 108 -14.63 -10.47 8.84
N PRO A 109 -15.19 -11.33 7.97
CA PRO A 109 -15.36 -12.74 8.29
C PRO A 109 -13.99 -13.41 8.39
N MET A 110 -13.79 -14.33 9.33
CA MET A 110 -12.55 -15.13 9.47
C MET A 110 -12.45 -16.29 8.46
N ASN A 111 -13.41 -16.40 7.55
CA ASN A 111 -13.46 -17.45 6.55
C ASN A 111 -14.02 -16.87 5.25
N ASP A 112 -13.15 -16.29 4.44
CA ASP A 112 -13.47 -15.75 3.13
C ASP A 112 -12.53 -16.37 2.09
N ALA A 113 -13.09 -16.84 0.99
CA ALA A 113 -12.32 -17.48 -0.08
C ALA A 113 -11.46 -16.48 -0.88
N SER A 114 -11.69 -15.17 -0.71
CA SER A 114 -10.92 -14.12 -1.38
C SER A 114 -9.61 -13.78 -0.69
N TYR A 115 -9.41 -14.21 0.55
CA TYR A 115 -8.17 -13.98 1.31
C TYR A 115 -7.04 -14.88 0.83
N GLU A 116 -5.80 -14.41 1.01
CA GLU A 116 -4.62 -15.25 0.77
C GLU A 116 -4.44 -16.28 1.89
N VAL A 117 -4.72 -15.90 3.14
CA VAL A 117 -4.75 -16.78 4.29
C VAL A 117 -6.15 -17.36 4.45
N LYS A 118 -6.30 -18.68 4.29
CA LYS A 118 -7.62 -19.36 4.32
C LYS A 118 -8.41 -19.18 5.61
N ARG A 119 -7.72 -19.02 6.75
CA ARG A 119 -8.30 -18.86 8.09
C ARG A 119 -7.39 -17.95 8.90
N PRO A 120 -7.46 -16.62 8.67
CA PRO A 120 -6.59 -15.70 9.39
C PRO A 120 -6.92 -15.71 10.89
N GLU A 121 -5.90 -15.61 11.71
CA GLU A 121 -6.02 -15.38 13.16
C GLU A 121 -6.06 -13.88 13.47
N ALA A 122 -5.54 -13.05 12.55
CA ALA A 122 -5.56 -11.60 12.64
C ALA A 122 -5.60 -10.95 11.25
N PHE A 123 -6.13 -9.73 11.21
CA PHE A 123 -6.06 -8.84 10.06
C PHE A 123 -5.11 -7.68 10.37
N ALA A 124 -4.22 -7.38 9.44
CA ALA A 124 -3.29 -6.26 9.55
C ALA A 124 -3.45 -5.30 8.39
N THR A 125 -3.29 -4.01 8.64
CA THR A 125 -3.24 -2.97 7.60
C THR A 125 -2.62 -1.68 8.11
N TYR A 126 -2.10 -0.86 7.20
CA TYR A 126 -1.76 0.53 7.51
C TYR A 126 -2.95 1.42 7.19
N LEU A 127 -3.32 2.26 8.14
CA LEU A 127 -4.28 3.32 7.88
C LEU A 127 -3.63 4.41 7.01
N PRO A 128 -4.38 5.04 6.10
CA PRO A 128 -3.83 6.04 5.18
C PRO A 128 -3.43 7.37 5.86
N THR A 129 -3.67 7.50 7.16
CA THR A 129 -3.43 8.70 7.97
C THR A 129 -2.01 8.75 8.52
N ASN A 130 -1.70 9.77 9.34
CA ASN A 130 -0.40 9.95 10.01
C ASN A 130 0.81 9.94 9.06
N GLY A 131 0.60 10.41 7.83
CA GLY A 131 1.64 10.54 6.82
C GLY A 131 1.88 9.29 5.95
N VAL A 132 1.20 8.17 6.19
CA VAL A 132 1.39 6.92 5.42
C VAL A 132 1.11 7.15 3.94
N CYS A 133 -0.07 7.68 3.58
CA CYS A 133 -0.37 8.00 2.19
C CYS A 133 0.30 9.30 1.75
N ALA A 134 0.31 10.32 2.61
CA ALA A 134 0.87 11.64 2.30
C ALA A 134 2.34 11.56 1.84
N PHE A 135 3.14 10.64 2.39
CA PHE A 135 4.55 10.48 2.04
C PHE A 135 4.79 10.15 0.56
N ASN A 136 3.82 9.52 -0.13
CA ASN A 136 3.98 9.15 -1.54
C ASN A 136 4.01 10.37 -2.47
N ILE A 137 3.49 11.52 -2.05
CA ILE A 137 3.46 12.74 -2.86
C ILE A 137 4.81 13.47 -2.81
N PRO A 138 5.35 13.90 -1.64
CA PRO A 138 6.66 14.54 -1.55
C PRO A 138 7.79 13.67 -2.05
N ARG A 139 7.76 12.35 -1.79
CA ARG A 139 8.78 11.42 -2.27
C ARG A 139 8.97 11.53 -3.78
N LEU A 140 7.87 11.71 -4.51
CA LEU A 140 7.90 11.86 -5.95
C LEU A 140 8.38 13.24 -6.37
N THR A 141 7.78 14.30 -5.85
CA THR A 141 8.06 15.68 -6.28
C THR A 141 9.52 16.06 -6.01
N TYR A 142 10.07 15.68 -4.85
CA TYR A 142 11.46 15.97 -4.51
C TYR A 142 12.48 15.11 -5.28
N ALA A 143 12.17 13.83 -5.53
CA ALA A 143 13.15 12.91 -6.13
C ALA A 143 13.22 13.00 -7.67
N SER A 144 12.21 13.59 -8.32
CA SER A 144 12.07 13.46 -9.79
C SER A 144 11.81 14.75 -10.56
N ASN A 145 11.73 15.91 -9.90
CA ASN A 145 11.29 17.18 -10.53
C ASN A 145 9.98 17.03 -11.32
N PHE A 146 9.16 16.05 -10.93
CA PHE A 146 7.89 15.78 -11.57
C PHE A 146 6.84 16.73 -11.01
N SER A 147 6.13 17.40 -11.91
CA SER A 147 5.01 18.28 -11.58
C SER A 147 3.72 17.65 -12.08
N MET A 148 2.72 17.62 -11.22
CA MET A 148 1.39 17.15 -11.60
C MET A 148 0.72 18.15 -12.53
N ALA A 149 0.16 17.64 -13.63
CA ALA A 149 -0.78 18.43 -14.42
C ALA A 149 -1.94 18.83 -13.50
N GLU A 150 -2.19 20.15 -13.41
CA GLU A 150 -3.26 20.75 -12.61
C GLU A 150 -3.21 20.49 -11.08
N GLY A 151 -2.19 19.77 -10.59
CA GLY A 151 -2.00 19.53 -9.16
C GLY A 151 -2.90 18.46 -8.53
N PHE A 152 -3.58 17.64 -9.33
CA PHE A 152 -4.56 16.66 -8.84
C PHE A 152 -3.95 15.32 -8.42
N TRP A 153 -4.15 14.93 -7.17
CA TRP A 153 -3.61 13.69 -6.58
C TRP A 153 -4.69 12.67 -6.21
N GLY A 154 -5.96 13.01 -6.46
CA GLY A 154 -7.08 12.11 -6.27
C GLY A 154 -8.34 12.60 -6.97
N VAL A 155 -9.37 11.77 -6.91
CA VAL A 155 -10.70 12.08 -7.40
C VAL A 155 -11.74 11.44 -6.49
N GLN A 156 -12.89 12.08 -6.36
CA GLN A 156 -14.04 11.57 -5.61
C GLN A 156 -15.32 11.78 -6.44
N SER A 157 -16.24 10.82 -6.40
CA SER A 157 -17.54 10.97 -7.06
C SER A 157 -18.38 12.02 -6.31
N SER A 158 -19.01 12.91 -7.06
CA SER A 158 -19.88 13.94 -6.51
C SER A 158 -21.23 13.39 -6.07
N SER A 159 -21.68 12.27 -6.65
CA SER A 159 -22.93 11.60 -6.29
C SER A 159 -22.77 10.53 -5.21
N ASP A 160 -21.56 9.99 -5.06
CA ASP A 160 -21.22 8.96 -4.08
C ASP A 160 -19.85 9.26 -3.44
N PRO A 161 -19.83 9.93 -2.26
CA PRO A 161 -18.59 10.25 -1.57
C PRO A 161 -17.75 9.03 -1.15
N ASP A 162 -18.32 7.82 -1.12
CA ASP A 162 -17.56 6.60 -0.81
C ASP A 162 -16.82 6.02 -2.02
N THR A 163 -17.08 6.54 -3.22
CA THR A 163 -16.33 6.23 -4.43
C THR A 163 -15.22 7.26 -4.68
N TYR A 164 -13.96 6.84 -4.56
CA TYR A 164 -12.80 7.72 -4.72
C TYR A 164 -11.50 6.96 -5.00
N ALA A 165 -10.49 7.68 -5.45
CA ALA A 165 -9.12 7.20 -5.49
C ALA A 165 -8.11 8.31 -5.18
N SER A 166 -6.94 7.91 -4.71
CA SER A 166 -5.73 8.76 -4.68
C SER A 166 -4.57 8.00 -5.29
N TRP A 167 -3.60 8.73 -5.82
CA TRP A 167 -2.48 8.14 -6.55
C TRP A 167 -1.16 8.87 -6.31
N SER A 168 -0.09 8.22 -6.75
CA SER A 168 1.23 8.78 -6.96
C SER A 168 1.77 8.25 -8.29
N PHE A 169 3.02 8.55 -8.62
CA PHE A 169 3.68 8.09 -9.82
C PHE A 169 4.97 7.37 -9.49
N TYR A 170 5.30 6.41 -10.33
CA TYR A 170 6.61 5.80 -10.38
C TYR A 170 7.28 6.23 -11.68
N VAL A 171 8.16 7.23 -11.60
CA VAL A 171 8.79 7.85 -12.77
C VAL A 171 10.05 7.13 -13.25
N ARG A 172 10.64 6.26 -12.43
CA ARG A 172 11.93 5.62 -12.70
C ARG A 172 11.90 4.15 -12.34
N PRO A 173 12.37 3.26 -13.22
CA PRO A 173 12.82 3.55 -14.59
C PRO A 173 11.64 3.99 -15.49
N PRO A 174 11.89 4.79 -16.54
CA PRO A 174 10.84 5.11 -17.51
C PRO A 174 10.39 3.84 -18.28
N PRO A 175 9.16 3.83 -18.83
CA PRO A 175 8.16 4.90 -18.79
C PRO A 175 7.54 5.08 -17.39
N ALA A 176 7.06 6.29 -17.10
CA ALA A 176 6.37 6.56 -15.84
C ALA A 176 5.05 5.77 -15.76
N VAL A 177 4.63 5.43 -14.54
CA VAL A 177 3.38 4.71 -14.25
C VAL A 177 2.63 5.44 -13.15
N LEU A 178 1.32 5.66 -13.32
CA LEU A 178 0.44 6.14 -12.25
C LEU A 178 0.12 4.94 -11.35
N ILE A 179 0.51 5.03 -10.08
CA ILE A 179 0.22 4.00 -9.07
C ILE A 179 -0.88 4.50 -8.17
N VAL A 180 -2.00 3.78 -8.13
CA VAL A 180 -3.07 4.06 -7.17
C VAL A 180 -2.61 3.69 -5.77
N THR A 181 -2.69 4.65 -4.85
CA THR A 181 -2.26 4.49 -3.46
C THR A 181 -3.44 4.13 -2.56
N ARG A 182 -4.65 4.62 -2.87
CA ARG A 182 -5.91 4.25 -2.22
C ARG A 182 -7.02 4.20 -3.24
N LEU A 183 -7.94 3.24 -3.10
CA LEU A 183 -9.13 3.12 -3.93
C LEU A 183 -10.31 2.67 -3.08
N CYS A 184 -11.46 3.28 -3.30
CA CYS A 184 -12.74 2.71 -2.92
C CYS A 184 -13.75 2.91 -4.04
N ALA A 185 -14.49 1.85 -4.33
CA ALA A 185 -15.62 1.84 -5.25
C ALA A 185 -16.51 0.65 -4.90
N SER A 186 -17.76 0.66 -5.33
CA SER A 186 -18.58 -0.55 -5.45
C SER A 186 -18.30 -1.24 -6.79
N GLU A 187 -18.97 -2.35 -7.09
CA GLU A 187 -18.89 -2.94 -8.42
C GLU A 187 -19.47 -2.01 -9.50
N GLU A 188 -20.53 -1.28 -9.14
CA GLU A 188 -21.25 -0.37 -10.02
C GLU A 188 -20.44 0.89 -10.34
N THR A 189 -19.72 1.45 -9.36
CA THR A 189 -19.01 2.72 -9.52
C THR A 189 -17.57 2.57 -10.00
N PHE A 190 -17.01 1.36 -9.94
CA PHE A 190 -15.59 1.10 -10.24
C PHE A 190 -15.20 1.49 -11.67
N SER A 191 -16.02 1.16 -12.67
CA SER A 191 -15.71 1.48 -14.07
C SER A 191 -15.59 2.99 -14.31
N GLY A 192 -16.48 3.77 -13.71
CA GLY A 192 -16.42 5.24 -13.76
C GLY A 192 -15.17 5.78 -13.09
N LEU A 193 -14.81 5.22 -11.93
CA LEU A 193 -13.59 5.60 -11.21
C LEU A 193 -12.31 5.29 -12.02
N ILE A 194 -12.22 4.11 -12.64
CA ILE A 194 -11.09 3.73 -13.50
C ILE A 194 -10.96 4.69 -14.70
N ALA A 195 -12.06 5.11 -15.31
CA ALA A 195 -12.02 6.08 -16.40
C ALA A 195 -11.36 7.40 -15.96
N LYS A 196 -11.70 7.91 -14.76
CA LYS A 196 -11.09 9.13 -14.21
C LYS A 196 -9.63 8.94 -13.83
N ILE A 197 -9.24 7.78 -13.30
CA ILE A 197 -7.82 7.48 -13.03
C ILE A 197 -7.01 7.45 -14.34
N LYS A 198 -7.55 6.86 -15.42
CA LYS A 198 -6.91 6.88 -16.76
C LYS A 198 -6.82 8.30 -17.33
N GLN A 199 -7.85 9.12 -17.13
CA GLN A 199 -7.85 10.53 -17.52
C GLN A 199 -6.75 11.30 -16.78
N ALA A 200 -6.57 11.07 -15.46
CA ALA A 200 -5.50 11.66 -14.66
C ALA A 200 -4.10 11.30 -15.20
N ALA A 201 -3.88 10.01 -15.49
CA ALA A 201 -2.63 9.54 -16.10
C ALA A 201 -2.36 10.23 -17.44
N ARG A 202 -3.39 10.36 -18.28
CA ARG A 202 -3.27 11.02 -19.59
C ARG A 202 -2.90 12.50 -19.47
N ARG A 203 -3.53 13.25 -18.56
CA ARG A 203 -3.19 14.67 -18.31
C ARG A 203 -1.71 14.83 -17.98
N CYS A 204 -1.11 13.82 -17.35
CA CYS A 204 0.30 13.80 -17.00
C CYS A 204 1.22 13.15 -18.07
N GLY A 205 0.69 12.79 -19.25
CA GLY A 205 1.46 12.12 -20.30
C GLY A 205 1.89 10.69 -19.94
N VAL A 206 1.18 10.04 -19.02
CA VAL A 206 1.52 8.70 -18.51
C VAL A 206 0.67 7.65 -19.21
N GLY A 207 1.33 6.68 -19.84
CA GLY A 207 0.69 5.64 -20.65
C GLY A 207 0.12 4.47 -19.84
N LYS A 208 0.40 4.39 -18.54
CA LYS A 208 0.08 3.19 -17.74
C LYS A 208 -0.46 3.55 -16.35
N VAL A 209 -1.53 2.87 -15.96
CA VAL A 209 -2.11 2.88 -14.61
C VAL A 209 -1.90 1.52 -13.97
N GLU A 210 -1.57 1.50 -12.69
CA GLU A 210 -1.36 0.28 -11.93
C GLU A 210 -2.02 0.35 -10.55
N ILE A 211 -2.73 -0.72 -10.18
CA ILE A 211 -3.34 -0.91 -8.87
C ILE A 211 -2.78 -2.19 -8.27
N TRP A 212 -2.19 -2.07 -7.08
CA TRP A 212 -1.66 -3.22 -6.35
C TRP A 212 -2.76 -3.91 -5.55
N ASN A 213 -2.72 -5.24 -5.54
CA ASN A 213 -3.61 -6.10 -4.78
C ASN A 213 -5.11 -5.75 -4.89
N LEU A 214 -5.59 -5.49 -6.13
CA LEU A 214 -7.00 -5.20 -6.36
C LEU A 214 -7.88 -6.32 -5.80
N ARG A 215 -8.91 -5.94 -5.03
CA ARG A 215 -9.84 -6.86 -4.37
C ARG A 215 -10.50 -7.80 -5.38
N ALA A 216 -10.69 -9.07 -5.00
CA ALA A 216 -11.17 -10.11 -5.90
C ALA A 216 -12.48 -9.74 -6.62
N GLY A 217 -13.45 -9.15 -5.91
CA GLY A 217 -14.74 -8.74 -6.49
C GLY A 217 -14.62 -7.70 -7.63
N LEU A 218 -13.55 -6.90 -7.68
CA LEU A 218 -13.35 -5.92 -8.75
C LEU A 218 -12.56 -6.45 -9.94
N ARG A 219 -11.91 -7.62 -9.84
CA ARG A 219 -11.03 -8.12 -10.91
C ARG A 219 -11.77 -8.40 -12.22
N ASN A 220 -12.95 -8.99 -12.13
CA ASN A 220 -13.79 -9.25 -13.31
C ASN A 220 -14.21 -7.95 -14.02
N ILE A 221 -14.43 -6.88 -13.25
CA ILE A 221 -14.82 -5.56 -13.78
C ILE A 221 -13.58 -4.83 -14.31
N ALA A 222 -12.43 -5.02 -13.67
CA ALA A 222 -11.16 -4.54 -14.17
C ALA A 222 -10.86 -5.10 -15.56
N GLU A 223 -11.03 -6.40 -15.78
CA GLU A 223 -10.86 -7.01 -17.11
C GLU A 223 -11.79 -6.41 -18.16
N LYS A 224 -13.07 -6.18 -17.82
CA LYS A 224 -14.04 -5.52 -18.71
C LYS A 224 -13.67 -4.08 -19.06
N THR A 225 -12.89 -3.40 -18.22
CA THR A 225 -12.39 -2.03 -18.46
C THR A 225 -10.99 -2.01 -19.11
N GLY A 226 -10.51 -3.17 -19.58
CA GLY A 226 -9.21 -3.31 -20.24
C GLY A 226 -8.04 -3.52 -19.27
N GLY A 227 -8.32 -3.84 -18.02
CA GLY A 227 -7.33 -4.14 -17.00
C GLY A 227 -6.80 -5.56 -17.13
N HIS A 228 -5.50 -5.76 -16.94
CA HIS A 228 -4.87 -7.07 -16.90
C HIS A 228 -4.27 -7.32 -15.52
N THR A 229 -4.68 -8.42 -14.87
CA THR A 229 -4.19 -8.82 -13.56
C THR A 229 -3.10 -9.88 -13.69
N SER A 230 -1.95 -9.65 -13.06
CA SER A 230 -0.83 -10.60 -13.07
C SER A 230 -0.06 -10.59 -11.75
N VAL A 231 0.68 -11.67 -11.49
CA VAL A 231 1.58 -11.76 -10.34
C VAL A 231 2.84 -10.94 -10.65
N ARG A 232 3.21 -10.05 -9.72
CA ARG A 232 4.45 -9.27 -9.78
C ARG A 232 5.64 -10.12 -9.36
N ASN A 233 6.79 -9.87 -9.99
CA ASN A 233 8.08 -10.48 -9.65
C ASN A 233 9.10 -9.48 -9.07
N LYS A 234 8.69 -8.22 -8.90
CA LYS A 234 9.50 -7.11 -8.34
C LYS A 234 8.65 -6.33 -7.34
N LEU A 235 9.33 -5.62 -6.44
CA LEU A 235 8.70 -4.88 -5.34
C LEU A 235 7.70 -5.75 -4.58
N LEU A 236 8.10 -6.99 -4.28
CA LEU A 236 7.24 -7.99 -3.66
C LEU A 236 6.83 -7.51 -2.27
N PRO A 237 5.55 -7.21 -2.01
CA PRO A 237 5.07 -6.88 -0.68
C PRO A 237 5.27 -8.06 0.27
N GLN A 238 5.93 -7.80 1.39
CA GLN A 238 6.16 -8.80 2.42
C GLN A 238 5.87 -8.23 3.79
N ILE A 239 5.24 -9.02 4.65
CA ILE A 239 4.85 -8.66 6.01
C ILE A 239 5.60 -9.53 7.03
N ALA A 240 5.99 -8.95 8.16
CA ALA A 240 6.41 -9.68 9.35
C ALA A 240 5.45 -9.33 10.49
N TRP A 241 4.89 -10.35 11.14
CA TRP A 241 3.99 -10.21 12.27
C TRP A 241 4.75 -10.36 13.59
N TYR A 242 4.43 -9.49 14.54
CA TYR A 242 5.02 -9.48 15.88
C TYR A 242 3.96 -9.60 16.98
N GLY A 243 2.70 -9.85 16.63
CA GLY A 243 1.67 -10.19 17.61
C GLY A 243 1.62 -11.69 17.88
N PRO A 244 0.58 -12.16 18.57
CA PRO A 244 0.37 -13.59 18.82
C PRO A 244 0.20 -14.38 17.51
N GLY A 245 0.78 -15.57 17.43
CA GLY A 245 0.68 -16.45 16.26
C GLY A 245 1.80 -16.25 15.23
N ALA A 246 1.75 -17.01 14.14
CA ALA A 246 2.74 -16.95 13.06
C ALA A 246 2.35 -15.90 12.01
N THR A 247 3.35 -15.29 11.35
CA THR A 247 3.12 -14.42 10.17
C THR A 247 2.28 -15.10 9.10
N GLY A 248 2.45 -16.41 8.91
CA GLY A 248 1.63 -17.29 8.06
C GLY A 248 0.12 -17.19 8.29
N ASN A 249 -0.32 -16.83 9.50
CA ASN A 249 -1.72 -16.80 9.90
C ASN A 249 -2.34 -15.40 9.83
N VAL A 250 -1.61 -14.39 9.33
CA VAL A 250 -2.09 -13.01 9.26
C VAL A 250 -2.47 -12.64 7.84
N GLU A 251 -3.70 -12.16 7.67
CA GLU A 251 -4.16 -11.58 6.41
C GLU A 251 -3.80 -10.09 6.38
N TRP A 252 -3.04 -9.67 5.37
CA TRP A 252 -2.77 -8.25 5.13
C TRP A 252 -3.79 -7.67 4.16
N VAL A 253 -4.72 -6.88 4.70
CA VAL A 253 -5.81 -6.24 3.96
C VAL A 253 -5.46 -4.79 3.60
N TYR A 254 -6.10 -4.25 2.56
CA TYR A 254 -5.77 -2.93 1.98
C TYR A 254 -4.27 -2.76 1.70
N ASN A 255 -3.67 -3.79 1.11
CA ASN A 255 -2.30 -3.80 0.63
C ASN A 255 -2.18 -3.10 -0.75
N GLU A 256 -2.85 -1.95 -0.89
CA GLU A 256 -2.45 -1.00 -1.92
C GLU A 256 -1.09 -0.40 -1.54
N LYS A 257 -0.31 0.05 -2.53
CA LYS A 257 1.06 0.51 -2.31
C LYS A 257 1.09 1.63 -1.25
N SER A 258 1.58 1.28 -0.08
CA SER A 258 1.84 2.19 1.04
C SER A 258 3.34 2.21 1.30
N ALA A 259 3.97 3.37 1.19
CA ALA A 259 5.40 3.50 1.48
C ALA A 259 5.63 3.44 3.01
N LEU A 260 6.73 2.80 3.41
CA LEU A 260 7.21 2.82 4.79
C LEU A 260 7.77 4.19 5.14
N LEU A 261 7.49 4.61 6.37
CA LEU A 261 8.03 5.80 7.00
C LEU A 261 9.56 5.66 7.15
N TYR A 262 10.34 6.53 6.50
CA TYR A 262 11.68 6.89 6.97
C TYR A 262 11.56 8.29 7.59
N ARG A 263 11.25 8.37 8.89
CA ARG A 263 11.25 9.67 9.58
C ARG A 263 12.71 10.11 9.76
N LYS A 264 13.19 11.00 8.89
CA LYS A 264 14.30 11.90 9.27
C LYS A 264 13.73 12.99 10.14
N THR A 265 13.70 12.78 11.44
CA THR A 265 13.78 13.88 12.40
C THR A 265 15.16 13.82 13.06
N ALA A 266 16.16 14.22 12.29
CA ALA A 266 17.42 14.71 12.84
C ALA A 266 17.36 16.24 12.75
N HIS A 267 16.78 16.87 13.76
CA HIS A 267 17.12 18.26 14.05
C HIS A 267 18.41 18.23 14.85
N TRP A 268 19.52 18.51 14.18
CA TRP A 268 20.74 18.94 14.83
C TRP A 268 20.60 20.43 15.13
N CYS A 269 20.46 20.75 16.41
CA CYS A 269 21.07 21.91 17.07
C CYS A 269 21.64 21.41 18.39
#